data_AF-A0A151K424-F1
#
_entry.id   AF-A0A151K424-F1
#
_cell.length_a   1.000
_cell.length_b   1.000
_cell.length_c   1.000
_cell.angle_alpha   90.00
_cell.angle_beta   90.00
_cell.angle_gamma   90.00
#
_symmetry.space_group_name_H-M   'P 1'
#
loop_
_entity.id
_entity.type
_entity.pdbx_description
1 polymer ?
#
loop_
_entity_poly.entity_id
_entity_poly.type
_entity_poly.pdbx_seq_one_letter_code
_entity_poly.pdbx_strand_id
1 'polypeptide(L)'
;FNRFNKNDIRVSFRSPNKLKKYIKVHKDVYPHTSKNNVVYKISCRDCNASYVGQTGRKLKTRIAEHRNHIRYNTSARSVITEHRRQLDHEFKWDEVEILDEEPCYRRRLVSEMINIKKQNNYGSRSRLTRIDNIRNMRSFATIDLILILVRYTNV
;
A
#
# COMPACT_ATOMS: atom_id res chain seq x y z
N PHE A 1 12.54 7.80 60.45
CA PHE A 1 11.82 8.86 59.72
C PHE A 1 12.82 9.94 59.31
N ASN A 2 13.20 10.01 58.02
CA ASN A 2 14.13 11.04 57.53
C ASN A 2 13.36 12.31 57.16
N ARG A 3 13.68 13.43 57.84
CA ARG A 3 13.17 14.77 57.52
C ARG A 3 13.92 15.32 56.31
N PHE A 4 13.22 15.59 55.21
CA PHE A 4 13.79 16.32 54.08
C PHE A 4 14.14 17.76 54.49
N ASN A 5 15.35 18.20 54.14
CA ASN A 5 15.89 19.52 54.49
C ASN A 5 15.17 20.60 53.65
N LYS A 6 14.64 21.65 54.30
CA LYS A 6 13.72 22.63 53.70
C LYS A 6 14.34 23.54 52.63
N ASN A 7 15.65 23.49 52.44
CA ASN A 7 16.39 24.50 51.68
C ASN A 7 16.59 24.15 50.19
N ASP A 8 16.16 22.99 49.71
CA ASP A 8 16.40 22.52 48.33
C ASP A 8 15.14 22.25 47.48
N ILE A 9 13.97 22.71 47.93
CA ILE A 9 12.71 22.43 47.22
C ILE A 9 12.25 23.68 46.46
N ARG A 10 12.59 23.76 45.16
CA ARG A 10 12.04 24.77 44.24
C ARG A 10 10.62 24.39 43.84
N VAL A 11 9.63 24.99 44.52
CA VAL A 11 8.22 24.85 44.15
C VAL A 11 7.95 25.69 42.91
N SER A 12 7.43 25.06 41.85
CA SER A 12 6.97 25.75 40.64
C SER A 12 5.49 25.50 40.44
N PHE A 13 4.76 26.56 40.13
CA PHE A 13 3.33 26.49 39.85
C PHE A 13 3.11 26.13 38.38
N ARG A 14 2.23 25.16 38.11
CA ARG A 14 1.73 24.88 36.77
C ARG A 14 0.28 25.32 36.69
N SER A 15 -0.09 26.03 35.63
CA SER A 15 -1.50 26.39 35.42
C SER A 15 -2.35 25.12 35.26
N PRO A 16 -3.46 24.98 36.03
CA PRO A 16 -4.36 23.83 35.91
C PRO A 16 -5.17 23.86 34.60
N ASN A 17 -5.34 25.05 34.00
CA ASN A 17 -6.12 25.27 32.80
C ASN A 17 -5.23 25.33 31.56
N LYS A 18 -4.79 24.16 31.09
CA LYS A 18 -4.05 24.06 29.82
C LYS A 18 -5.00 24.25 28.64
N LEU A 19 -4.56 24.98 27.60
CA LEU A 19 -5.34 25.17 26.36
C LEU A 19 -5.84 23.85 25.74
N LYS A 20 -5.07 22.76 25.85
CA LYS A 20 -5.48 21.40 25.42
C LYS A 20 -6.80 20.91 26.05
N LYS A 21 -7.19 21.43 27.22
CA LYS A 21 -8.47 21.13 27.88
C LYS A 21 -9.66 21.69 27.08
N TYR A 22 -9.49 22.86 26.48
CA TYR A 22 -10.54 23.59 25.76
C TYR A 22 -10.46 23.35 24.26
N ILE A 23 -9.25 23.31 23.73
CA ILE A 23 -8.97 23.07 22.31
C ILE A 23 -8.56 21.60 22.16
N LYS A 24 -9.57 20.75 21.95
CA LYS A 24 -9.34 19.39 21.44
C LYS A 24 -8.96 19.55 19.97
N VAL A 25 -7.81 19.00 19.58
CA VAL A 25 -7.43 18.94 18.15
C VAL A 25 -8.38 17.96 17.45
N HIS A 26 -9.54 18.45 17.00
CA HIS A 26 -10.34 17.74 16.02
C HIS A 26 -9.63 17.91 14.68
N LYS A 27 -8.74 16.96 14.36
CA LYS A 27 -8.28 16.84 12.98
C LYS A 27 -9.47 16.39 12.14
N ASP A 28 -9.67 17.04 11.01
CA ASP A 28 -10.63 16.54 10.02
C ASP A 28 -10.29 15.10 9.66
N VAL A 29 -11.32 14.26 9.47
CA VAL A 29 -11.14 12.89 9.04
C VAL A 29 -10.51 12.90 7.65
N TYR A 30 -9.24 12.52 7.58
CA TYR A 30 -8.52 12.47 6.32
C TYR A 30 -8.91 11.20 5.55
N PRO A 31 -9.46 11.31 4.32
CA PRO A 31 -9.91 10.13 3.58
C PRO A 31 -8.76 9.15 3.35
N HIS A 32 -9.02 7.86 3.53
CA HIS A 32 -8.02 6.79 3.38
C HIS A 32 -7.30 6.84 2.02
N THR A 33 -8.04 7.11 0.94
CA THR A 33 -7.51 7.21 -0.43
C THR A 33 -6.72 8.49 -0.71
N SER A 34 -6.72 9.46 0.21
CA SER A 34 -5.95 10.69 0.05
C SER A 34 -4.48 10.53 0.48
N LYS A 35 -4.14 9.44 1.17
CA LYS A 35 -2.77 9.14 1.60
C LYS A 35 -1.81 8.98 0.43
N ASN A 36 -0.56 9.35 0.64
CA ASN A 36 0.55 9.23 -0.28
C ASN A 36 1.65 8.35 0.31
N ASN A 37 2.63 7.96 -0.51
CA ASN A 37 3.76 7.14 -0.07
C ASN A 37 3.36 5.77 0.49
N VAL A 38 2.39 5.12 -0.16
CA VAL A 38 1.75 3.91 0.34
C VAL A 38 2.04 2.69 -0.53
N VAL A 39 2.06 1.52 0.09
CA VAL A 39 1.88 0.22 -0.55
C VAL A 39 0.42 -0.15 -0.40
N TYR A 40 -0.23 -0.51 -1.50
CA TYR A 40 -1.68 -0.76 -1.52
C TYR A 40 -2.00 -2.07 -2.22
N LYS A 41 -3.20 -2.58 -1.97
CA LYS A 41 -3.75 -3.80 -2.55
C LYS A 41 -5.13 -3.54 -3.14
N ILE A 42 -5.35 -4.05 -4.35
CA ILE A 42 -6.65 -4.08 -5.03
C ILE A 42 -7.01 -5.54 -5.30
N SER A 43 -8.09 -6.00 -4.69
CA SER A 43 -8.57 -7.38 -4.87
C SER A 43 -9.47 -7.48 -6.10
N CYS A 44 -9.38 -8.59 -6.82
CA CYS A 44 -10.37 -8.96 -7.81
C CYS A 44 -11.68 -9.30 -7.10
N ARG A 45 -12.82 -8.97 -7.72
CA ARG A 45 -14.14 -9.30 -7.20
C ARG A 45 -14.52 -10.76 -7.50
N ASP A 46 -14.07 -11.28 -8.63
CA ASP A 46 -14.55 -12.53 -9.20
C ASP A 46 -13.61 -13.72 -8.96
N CYS A 47 -12.38 -13.47 -8.48
CA CYS A 47 -11.44 -14.51 -8.11
C CYS A 47 -10.51 -14.10 -6.97
N ASN A 48 -9.71 -15.06 -6.47
CA ASN A 48 -8.78 -14.84 -5.36
C ASN A 48 -7.51 -14.04 -5.75
N ALA A 49 -7.45 -13.48 -6.95
CA ALA A 49 -6.32 -12.66 -7.38
C ALA A 49 -6.36 -11.29 -6.72
N SER A 50 -5.17 -10.73 -6.47
CA SER A 50 -5.04 -9.36 -5.97
C SER A 50 -3.79 -8.72 -6.54
N TYR A 51 -3.90 -7.44 -6.91
CA TYR A 51 -2.77 -6.62 -7.31
C TYR A 51 -2.21 -5.89 -6.08
N VAL A 52 -0.90 -5.96 -5.89
CA VAL A 52 -0.16 -5.15 -4.91
C VAL A 52 0.77 -4.22 -5.66
N GLY A 53 0.75 -2.94 -5.31
CA GLY A 53 1.63 -1.94 -5.90
C GLY A 53 1.95 -0.82 -4.93
N GLN A 54 2.94 0.01 -5.27
CA GLN A 54 3.29 1.21 -4.50
C GLN A 54 2.98 2.52 -5.24
N THR A 55 2.82 3.60 -4.49
CA THR A 55 2.77 4.96 -5.04
C THR A 55 3.39 5.99 -4.11
N GLY A 56 4.19 6.91 -4.66
CA GLY A 56 4.62 8.13 -3.95
C GLY A 56 3.59 9.26 -4.00
N ARG A 57 2.61 9.16 -4.90
CA ARG A 57 1.55 10.14 -5.10
C ARG A 57 0.32 9.75 -4.27
N LYS A 58 -0.73 10.60 -4.28
CA LYS A 58 -2.00 10.26 -3.64
C LYS A 58 -2.56 8.97 -4.24
N LEU A 59 -3.01 8.06 -3.37
CA LEU A 59 -3.56 6.76 -3.78
C LEU A 59 -4.74 6.92 -4.75
N LYS A 60 -5.65 7.87 -4.48
CA LYS A 60 -6.78 8.19 -5.37
C LYS A 60 -6.33 8.49 -6.81
N THR A 61 -5.21 9.18 -7.00
CA THR A 61 -4.68 9.49 -8.33
C THR A 61 -4.21 8.22 -9.03
N ARG A 62 -3.46 7.35 -8.33
CA ARG A 62 -2.99 6.09 -8.90
C ARG A 62 -4.14 5.14 -9.26
N ILE A 63 -5.20 5.10 -8.45
CA ILE A 63 -6.41 4.33 -8.75
C ILE A 63 -7.08 4.86 -10.03
N ALA A 64 -7.22 6.18 -10.17
CA ALA A 64 -7.81 6.79 -11.35
C ALA A 64 -7.01 6.49 -12.64
N GLU A 65 -5.68 6.48 -12.57
CA GLU A 65 -4.83 6.08 -13.69
C GLU A 65 -5.08 4.65 -14.14
N HIS A 66 -5.16 3.71 -13.19
CA HIS A 66 -5.49 2.31 -13.51
C HIS A 66 -6.85 2.19 -14.18
N ARG A 67 -7.87 2.92 -13.70
CA ARG A 67 -9.20 2.95 -14.35
C ARG A 67 -9.15 3.53 -15.75
N ASN A 68 -8.37 4.59 -15.95
CA ASN A 68 -8.20 5.21 -17.27
C ASN A 68 -7.43 4.28 -18.23
N HIS A 69 -6.41 3.57 -17.76
CA HIS A 69 -5.67 2.58 -18.55
C HIS A 69 -6.55 1.40 -19.01
N ILE A 70 -7.66 1.12 -18.32
CA ILE A 70 -8.63 0.13 -18.77
C ILE A 70 -9.50 0.70 -19.89
N ARG A 71 -9.89 1.97 -19.78
CA ARG A 71 -10.75 2.66 -20.76
C ARG A 71 -10.04 2.83 -22.12
N TYR A 72 -8.74 3.09 -22.12
CA TYR A 72 -7.98 3.33 -23.33
C TYR A 72 -7.23 2.07 -23.78
N ASN A 73 -7.35 1.70 -25.07
CA ASN A 73 -6.61 0.59 -25.66
C ASN A 73 -5.15 0.98 -25.93
N THR A 74 -4.43 1.38 -24.89
CA THR A 74 -3.02 1.76 -24.97
C THR A 74 -2.17 0.51 -25.19
N SER A 75 -1.10 0.64 -25.99
CA SER A 75 -0.17 -0.45 -26.30
C SER A 75 0.53 -1.02 -25.05
N ALA A 76 0.76 -0.20 -24.04
CA ALA A 76 1.31 -0.60 -22.74
C ALA A 76 0.20 -0.86 -21.71
N ARG A 77 -0.29 -2.09 -21.64
CA ARG A 77 -1.37 -2.51 -20.73
C ARG A 77 -0.81 -2.80 -19.33
N SER A 78 -1.51 -2.36 -18.28
CA SER A 78 -1.15 -2.73 -16.91
C SER A 78 -1.58 -4.16 -16.59
N VAL A 79 -0.99 -4.77 -15.56
CA VAL A 79 -1.39 -6.10 -15.08
C VAL A 79 -2.88 -6.17 -14.73
N ILE A 80 -3.42 -5.09 -14.14
CA ILE A 80 -4.83 -4.98 -13.79
C ILE A 80 -5.70 -4.99 -15.06
N THR A 81 -5.32 -4.18 -16.07
CA THR A 81 -6.03 -4.12 -17.35
C THR A 81 -6.00 -5.46 -18.09
N GLU A 82 -4.88 -6.17 -18.03
CA GLU A 82 -4.75 -7.46 -18.71
C GLU A 82 -5.56 -8.55 -18.02
N HIS A 83 -5.50 -8.66 -16.69
CA HIS A 83 -6.33 -9.60 -15.92
C HIS A 83 -7.82 -9.40 -16.19
N ARG A 84 -8.28 -8.14 -16.10
CA ARG A 84 -9.67 -7.79 -16.40
C ARG A 84 -10.06 -8.20 -17.82
N ARG A 85 -9.23 -7.90 -18.83
CA ARG A 85 -9.58 -8.22 -20.22
C ARG A 85 -9.62 -9.73 -20.47
N GLN A 86 -8.63 -10.46 -19.98
CA GLN A 86 -8.48 -11.89 -20.30
C GLN A 86 -9.57 -12.75 -19.64
N LEU A 87 -9.96 -12.39 -18.42
CA LEU A 87 -10.89 -13.18 -17.61
C LEU A 87 -12.29 -12.54 -17.50
N ASP A 88 -12.48 -11.36 -18.10
CA ASP A 88 -13.69 -10.54 -17.97
C ASP A 88 -14.07 -10.27 -16.50
N HIS A 89 -13.06 -10.10 -15.65
CA HIS A 89 -13.22 -9.85 -14.22
C HIS A 89 -13.21 -8.36 -13.88
N GLU A 90 -13.85 -7.97 -12.79
CA GLU A 90 -13.82 -6.63 -12.23
C GLU A 90 -13.01 -6.55 -10.93
N PHE A 91 -12.38 -5.40 -10.71
CA PHE A 91 -11.65 -5.13 -9.47
C PHE A 91 -12.49 -4.31 -8.48
N LYS A 92 -12.21 -4.49 -7.19
CA LYS A 92 -12.87 -3.73 -6.13
C LYS A 92 -12.23 -2.35 -5.97
N TRP A 93 -12.61 -1.40 -6.84
CA TRP A 93 -12.03 -0.05 -6.89
C TRP A 93 -12.28 0.83 -5.67
N ASP A 94 -13.36 0.54 -4.92
CA ASP A 94 -13.76 1.32 -3.75
C ASP A 94 -13.28 0.70 -2.43
N GLU A 95 -12.80 -0.55 -2.45
CA GLU A 95 -12.30 -1.31 -1.30
C GLU A 95 -10.77 -1.48 -1.37
N VAL A 96 -10.05 -0.41 -1.71
CA VAL A 96 -8.57 -0.47 -1.79
C VAL A 96 -7.96 -0.45 -0.40
N GLU A 97 -7.15 -1.47 -0.11
CA GLU A 97 -6.45 -1.64 1.16
C GLU A 97 -5.08 -0.94 1.10
N ILE A 98 -4.69 -0.25 2.18
CA ILE A 98 -3.32 0.23 2.36
C ILE A 98 -2.63 -0.77 3.26
N LEU A 99 -1.56 -1.39 2.74
CA LEU A 99 -0.79 -2.42 3.43
C LEU A 99 0.35 -1.83 4.26
N ASP A 100 0.91 -0.71 3.80
CA ASP A 100 2.00 -0.01 4.50
C ASP A 100 2.10 1.46 4.04
N GLU A 101 2.68 2.32 4.90
CA GLU A 101 2.96 3.73 4.64
C GLU A 101 4.46 4.00 4.87
N GLU A 102 5.21 4.20 3.79
CA GLU A 102 6.67 4.32 3.85
C GLU A 102 7.14 5.50 3.00
N PRO A 103 7.48 6.65 3.61
CA PRO A 103 7.92 7.85 2.90
C PRO A 103 9.20 7.64 2.07
N CYS A 104 10.12 6.80 2.54
CA CYS A 104 11.38 6.57 1.85
C CYS A 104 11.18 5.61 0.68
N TYR A 105 11.40 6.08 -0.55
CA TYR A 105 11.22 5.27 -1.77
C TYR A 105 11.95 3.92 -1.71
N ARG A 106 13.23 3.90 -1.30
CA ARG A 106 14.02 2.66 -1.22
C ARG A 106 13.43 1.65 -0.25
N ARG A 107 12.95 2.11 0.92
CA ARG A 107 12.30 1.26 1.92
C ARG A 107 10.93 0.80 1.43
N ARG A 108 10.20 1.65 0.69
CA ARG A 108 8.91 1.30 0.11
C ARG A 108 9.01 0.20 -0.93
N LEU A 109 10.06 0.18 -1.75
CA LEU A 109 10.32 -0.94 -2.68
C LEU A 109 10.46 -2.27 -1.93
N VAL A 110 11.19 -2.27 -0.81
CA VAL A 110 11.33 -3.46 0.04
C VAL A 110 9.99 -3.84 0.68
N SER A 111 9.22 -2.86 1.16
CA SER A 111 7.88 -3.08 1.72
C SER A 111 6.90 -3.67 0.70
N GLU A 112 6.90 -3.16 -0.53
CA GLU A 112 6.13 -3.70 -1.65
C GLU A 112 6.48 -5.16 -1.91
N MET A 113 7.78 -5.47 -2.04
CA MET A 113 8.25 -6.84 -2.23
C MET A 113 7.80 -7.79 -1.10
N ILE A 114 7.87 -7.35 0.15
CA ILE A 114 7.41 -8.13 1.31
C ILE A 114 5.90 -8.38 1.22
N ASN A 115 5.13 -7.35 0.90
CA ASN A 115 3.68 -7.44 0.80
C ASN A 115 3.21 -8.29 -0.38
N ILE A 116 3.93 -8.30 -1.50
CA ILE A 116 3.72 -9.23 -2.61
C ILE A 116 3.95 -10.67 -2.10
N LYS A 117 5.10 -10.96 -1.49
CA LYS A 117 5.41 -12.30 -0.97
C LYS A 117 4.38 -12.81 0.04
N LYS A 118 3.81 -11.92 0.86
CA LYS A 118 2.79 -12.28 1.85
C LYS A 118 1.50 -12.81 1.23
N GLN A 119 1.09 -12.40 0.03
CA GLN A 119 -0.18 -12.89 -0.53
C GLN A 119 -0.09 -14.36 -0.97
N ASN A 120 1.11 -14.87 -1.31
CA ASN A 120 1.31 -16.28 -1.65
C ASN A 120 1.19 -17.22 -0.45
N ASN A 121 1.33 -16.71 0.77
CA ASN A 121 1.19 -17.52 1.99
C ASN A 121 -0.28 -17.74 2.40
N TYR A 122 -1.25 -17.14 1.70
CA TYR A 122 -2.69 -17.30 2.00
C TYR A 122 -3.35 -18.52 1.34
N GLY A 123 -2.62 -19.33 0.58
CA GLY A 123 -3.17 -20.58 0.08
C GLY A 123 -2.22 -21.30 -0.87
N SER A 124 -1.80 -22.49 -0.46
CA SER A 124 -0.97 -23.45 -1.22
C SER A 124 0.50 -23.08 -1.34
N ARG A 125 1.33 -23.92 -0.71
CA ARG A 125 2.78 -24.06 -0.88
C ARG A 125 3.12 -24.51 -2.32
N SER A 126 2.82 -23.70 -3.34
CA SER A 126 3.27 -23.96 -4.71
C SER A 126 4.66 -23.39 -4.91
N ARG A 127 5.63 -24.31 -4.77
CA ARG A 127 7.01 -24.34 -5.27
C ARG A 127 7.35 -23.16 -6.21
N LEU A 128 8.24 -22.28 -5.75
CA LEU A 128 8.91 -21.26 -6.56
C LEU A 128 9.57 -21.93 -7.79
N THR A 129 8.92 -21.90 -8.96
CA THR A 129 9.60 -22.22 -10.20
C THR A 129 10.48 -21.04 -10.58
N ARG A 130 11.70 -21.13 -10.05
CA ARG A 130 12.96 -20.97 -10.78
C ARG A 130 12.98 -19.84 -11.81
N ILE A 131 13.58 -18.74 -11.37
CA ILE A 131 14.63 -17.97 -12.05
C ILE A 131 15.00 -18.53 -13.43
N ASP A 132 14.25 -18.19 -14.48
CA ASP A 132 14.67 -18.33 -15.88
C ASP A 132 13.86 -17.33 -16.71
N ASN A 133 14.30 -16.06 -16.71
CA ASN A 133 14.13 -15.08 -17.79
C ASN A 133 14.81 -13.73 -17.45
N ILE A 134 15.99 -13.78 -16.82
CA ILE A 134 16.85 -12.60 -16.59
C ILE A 134 17.79 -12.44 -17.79
N ARG A 135 17.28 -12.43 -19.04
CA ARG A 135 18.10 -12.14 -20.23
C ARG A 135 17.30 -11.51 -21.38
N ASN A 136 16.38 -10.60 -21.11
CA ASN A 136 16.07 -9.52 -22.07
C ASN A 136 15.09 -8.52 -21.46
N MET A 137 15.62 -7.43 -20.90
CA MET A 137 14.90 -6.16 -20.73
C MET A 137 15.89 -5.11 -20.21
N ARG A 138 16.89 -4.80 -21.06
CA ARG A 138 17.71 -3.60 -20.94
C ARG A 138 17.06 -2.47 -21.73
N SER A 139 15.90 -2.01 -21.29
CA SER A 139 15.44 -0.63 -21.48
C SER A 139 14.04 -0.48 -20.90
N PHE A 140 13.76 0.72 -20.41
CA PHE A 140 12.49 1.22 -19.89
C PHE A 140 12.21 0.94 -18.41
N ALA A 141 12.04 2.05 -17.70
CA ALA A 141 11.71 2.14 -16.30
C ALA A 141 10.30 1.57 -16.03
N THR A 142 10.20 0.32 -15.57
CA THR A 142 8.93 -0.26 -15.10
C THR A 142 9.17 -1.31 -14.01
N ILE A 143 9.26 -0.87 -12.76
CA ILE A 143 9.09 -1.74 -11.58
C ILE A 143 7.58 -1.98 -11.35
N ASP A 144 6.87 -2.46 -12.36
CA ASP A 144 5.40 -2.71 -12.30
C ASP A 144 5.05 -4.16 -12.66
N LEU A 145 6.03 -5.08 -12.68
CA LEU A 145 5.90 -6.40 -13.32
C LEU A 145 6.22 -7.61 -12.41
N ILE A 146 6.02 -7.50 -11.09
CA ILE A 146 6.12 -8.67 -10.19
C ILE A 146 4.74 -9.04 -9.61
N LEU A 147 3.98 -9.72 -10.48
CA LEU A 147 3.24 -10.96 -10.26
C LEU A 147 2.52 -11.17 -8.91
N ILE A 148 1.18 -11.14 -8.93
CA ILE A 148 0.28 -12.20 -8.42
C ILE A 148 -0.94 -12.29 -9.35
N LEU A 149 -0.75 -12.98 -10.47
CA LEU A 149 -1.79 -13.80 -11.10
C LEU A 149 -1.69 -15.21 -10.48
N VAL A 150 -2.00 -15.36 -9.19
CA VAL A 150 -2.28 -16.70 -8.64
C VAL A 150 -3.69 -17.05 -9.06
N ARG A 151 -3.80 -17.50 -10.31
CA ARG A 151 -4.79 -18.41 -10.94
C ARG A 151 -4.67 -18.31 -12.47
N TYR A 152 -3.46 -18.47 -13.01
CA TYR A 152 -3.31 -18.97 -14.37
C TYR A 152 -2.89 -20.44 -14.26
N THR A 153 -3.90 -21.33 -14.30
CA THR A 153 -3.89 -22.74 -14.72
C THR A 153 -5.05 -23.48 -14.04
N ASN A 154 -5.81 -24.23 -14.86
CA ASN A 154 -7.04 -24.99 -14.58
C ASN A 154 -8.37 -24.22 -14.74
N VAL A 155 -8.59 -23.68 -15.94
CA VAL A 155 -9.67 -24.19 -16.81
C VAL A 155 -9.00 -24.68 -18.08
#